data_AF-A0A4R4G5K8-F1
#
_entry.id   AF-A0A4R4G5K8-F1
#
_cell.length_a   1.000
_cell.length_b   1.000
_cell.length_c   1.000
_cell.angle_alpha   90.00
_cell.angle_beta   90.00
_cell.angle_gamma   90.00
#
_symmetry.space_group_name_H-M   'P 1'
#
loop_
_entity.id
_entity.type
_entity.pdbx_description
1 polymer ?
#
loop_
_entity_poly.entity_id
_entity_poly.type
_entity_poly.pdbx_seq_one_letter_code
_entity_poly.pdbx_strand_id
1 'polypeptide(L)'
;FIQDEVEVLLVNIDNIASQTKFNGQTLLDGTFQNKVFHIGAYANETVSLDISTATTDALAVSSADLSTQSGAEAAISAIDLALDTLNGVRSLLGATQNQLESVVRNISVTQVNVTAAESQIRDVDFAAESASFNKHNIMAQSGSYAMSQANAVQQNVLRLL
;
A
#
# COMPACT_ATOMS: atom_id res chain seq x y z
N PHE A 1 44.39 4.61 20.65
CA PHE A 1 43.72 5.73 19.97
C PHE A 1 42.94 5.24 18.76
N ILE A 2 43.58 4.82 17.66
CA ILE A 2 42.85 4.35 16.46
C ILE A 2 42.04 3.07 16.76
N GLN A 3 42.63 2.11 17.48
CA GLN A 3 41.92 0.89 17.89
C GLN A 3 40.68 1.21 18.75
N ASP A 4 40.86 2.05 19.78
CA ASP A 4 39.76 2.47 20.66
C ASP A 4 38.63 3.18 19.89
N GLU A 5 38.96 3.98 18.87
CA GLU A 5 37.97 4.63 18.01
C GLU A 5 37.18 3.62 17.16
N VAL A 6 37.86 2.62 16.59
CA VAL A 6 37.22 1.54 15.82
C VAL A 6 36.27 0.73 16.71
N GLU A 7 36.67 0.40 17.94
CA GLU A 7 35.80 -0.32 18.88
C GLU A 7 34.51 0.45 19.18
N VAL A 8 34.60 1.77 19.36
CA VAL A 8 33.41 2.62 19.52
C VAL A 8 32.54 2.63 18.26
N LEU A 9 33.13 2.65 17.07
CA LEU A 9 32.38 2.58 15.82
C LEU A 9 31.67 1.24 15.64
N LEU A 10 32.33 0.12 15.97
CA LEU A 10 31.72 -1.21 15.92
C LEU A 10 30.51 -1.30 16.87
N VAL A 11 30.63 -0.80 18.11
CA VAL A 11 29.50 -0.72 19.05
C VAL A 11 28.36 0.13 18.49
N ASN A 12 28.66 1.23 17.80
CA ASN A 12 27.63 2.05 17.17
C ASN A 12 26.91 1.31 16.02
N ILE A 13 27.61 0.50 15.23
CA ILE A 13 27.01 -0.35 14.19
C ILE A 13 26.01 -1.33 14.82
N ASP A 14 26.39 -2.02 15.90
CA ASP A 14 25.49 -2.95 16.60
C ASP A 14 24.30 -2.26 17.27
N ASN A 15 24.51 -1.04 17.80
CA ASN A 15 23.42 -0.21 18.29
C ASN A 15 22.43 0.14 17.18
N ILE A 16 22.90 0.53 15.99
CA ILE A 16 22.03 0.81 14.85
C ILE A 16 21.27 -0.46 14.44
N ALA A 17 21.95 -1.61 14.39
CA ALA A 17 21.33 -2.88 14.00
C ALA A 17 20.19 -3.28 14.96
N SER A 18 20.41 -3.15 16.27
CA SER A 18 19.47 -3.55 17.32
C SER A 18 18.37 -2.52 17.63
N GLN A 19 18.60 -1.24 17.35
CA GLN A 19 17.66 -0.16 17.67
C GLN A 19 16.80 0.29 16.49
N THR A 20 17.20 -0.01 15.26
CA THR A 20 16.42 0.35 14.06
C THR A 20 15.13 -0.47 14.01
N LYS A 21 14.01 0.21 14.28
CA LYS A 21 12.68 -0.42 14.39
C LYS A 21 11.64 0.32 13.56
N PHE A 22 10.71 -0.43 12.98
CA PHE A 22 9.48 0.10 12.41
C PHE A 22 8.28 -0.60 13.03
N ASN A 23 7.35 0.18 13.59
CA ASN A 23 6.18 -0.34 14.30
C ASN A 23 6.54 -1.42 15.34
N GLY A 24 7.62 -1.18 16.11
CA GLY A 24 8.11 -2.10 17.14
C GLY A 24 8.89 -3.34 16.64
N GLN A 25 8.94 -3.58 15.34
CA GLN A 25 9.73 -4.68 14.75
C GLN A 25 11.14 -4.20 14.44
N THR A 26 12.15 -4.90 14.94
CA THR A 26 13.55 -4.65 14.56
C THR A 26 13.78 -5.05 13.11
N LEU A 27 14.54 -4.24 12.39
CA LEU A 27 14.74 -4.41 10.95
C LEU A 27 16.09 -5.02 10.60
N LEU A 28 17.14 -4.71 11.37
CA LEU A 28 18.54 -4.92 10.97
C LEU A 28 19.29 -5.95 11.84
N ASP A 29 18.63 -6.59 12.79
CA ASP A 29 19.23 -7.61 13.67
C ASP A 29 19.13 -9.03 13.07
N GLY A 30 18.54 -9.17 11.88
CA GLY A 30 18.29 -10.45 11.21
C GLY A 30 16.98 -11.13 11.62
N THR A 31 16.16 -10.49 12.46
CA THR A 31 14.82 -11.01 12.79
C THR A 31 13.76 -10.64 11.75
N PHE A 32 14.05 -9.69 10.86
CA PHE A 32 13.15 -9.24 9.80
C PHE A 32 13.18 -10.18 8.59
N GLN A 33 12.75 -11.42 8.83
CA GLN A 33 12.70 -12.48 7.83
C GLN A 33 11.25 -12.89 7.53
N ASN A 34 11.04 -13.42 6.33
CA ASN A 34 9.79 -13.87 5.75
C ASN A 34 8.67 -12.83 5.84
N LYS A 35 9.00 -11.54 5.66
CA LYS A 35 7.99 -10.48 5.75
C LYS A 35 7.27 -10.36 4.43
N VAL A 36 5.95 -10.30 4.49
CA VAL A 36 5.09 -10.30 3.30
C VAL A 36 4.25 -9.04 3.29
N PHE A 37 4.36 -8.28 2.22
CA PHE A 37 3.51 -7.13 1.94
C PHE A 37 2.40 -7.54 0.98
N HIS A 38 1.15 -7.25 1.32
CA HIS A 38 0.04 -7.39 0.39
C HIS A 38 -0.03 -6.14 -0.49
N ILE A 39 0.06 -6.35 -1.79
CA ILE A 39 0.27 -5.28 -2.76
C ILE A 39 -0.84 -5.23 -3.81
N GLY A 40 -1.98 -5.87 -3.55
CA GLY A 40 -3.10 -5.96 -4.47
C GLY A 40 -4.42 -6.19 -3.75
N ALA A 41 -5.48 -6.41 -4.51
CA ALA A 41 -6.83 -6.60 -4.00
C ALA A 41 -7.23 -8.08 -3.88
N TYR A 42 -6.48 -8.97 -4.52
CA TYR A 42 -6.78 -10.41 -4.60
C TYR A 42 -5.74 -11.26 -3.88
N ALA A 43 -6.12 -12.50 -3.55
CA ALA A 43 -5.23 -13.44 -2.90
C ALA A 43 -3.93 -13.66 -3.70
N ASN A 44 -2.81 -13.82 -2.97
CA ASN A 44 -1.46 -14.05 -3.51
C ASN A 44 -0.82 -12.87 -4.24
N GLU A 45 -1.45 -11.68 -4.27
CA GLU A 45 -0.80 -10.45 -4.74
C GLU A 45 0.12 -9.90 -3.64
N THR A 46 1.30 -10.51 -3.50
CA THR A 46 2.22 -10.22 -2.39
C THR A 46 3.67 -10.05 -2.84
N VAL A 47 4.42 -9.25 -2.09
CA VAL A 47 5.88 -9.13 -2.21
C VAL A 47 6.50 -9.53 -0.89
N SER A 48 7.45 -10.46 -0.94
CA SER A 48 8.23 -10.86 0.23
C SER A 48 9.50 -10.02 0.33
N LEU A 49 9.91 -9.70 1.56
CA LEU A 49 11.13 -8.97 1.87
C LEU A 49 11.80 -9.59 3.09
N ASP A 50 13.08 -9.88 2.93
CA ASP A 50 13.98 -10.31 3.98
C ASP A 50 15.08 -9.27 4.12
N ILE A 51 15.43 -8.93 5.35
CA ILE A 51 16.55 -8.05 5.65
C ILE A 51 17.53 -8.83 6.51
N SER A 52 18.67 -9.17 5.92
CA SER A 52 19.75 -9.83 6.65
C SER A 52 20.30 -8.93 7.75
N THR A 53 20.85 -9.57 8.78
CA THR A 53 21.48 -8.86 9.91
C THR A 53 22.63 -7.97 9.45
N ALA A 54 22.73 -6.79 10.06
CA ALA A 54 23.80 -5.81 9.86
C ALA A 54 24.66 -5.65 11.13
N THR A 55 24.64 -6.66 12.02
CA THR A 55 25.50 -6.71 13.21
C THR A 55 26.97 -6.93 12.82
N THR A 56 27.88 -6.42 13.63
CA THR A 56 29.33 -6.51 13.38
C THR A 56 29.82 -7.97 13.32
N ASP A 57 29.21 -8.86 14.11
CA ASP A 57 29.47 -10.30 14.09
C ASP A 57 29.07 -10.93 12.75
N ALA A 58 27.88 -10.63 12.26
CA ALA A 58 27.40 -11.18 10.99
C ALA A 58 28.15 -10.61 9.78
N LEU A 59 28.65 -9.38 9.90
CA LEU A 59 29.51 -8.72 8.93
C LEU A 59 30.99 -9.13 9.06
N ALA A 60 31.34 -9.98 10.03
CA ALA A 60 32.69 -10.46 10.32
C ALA A 60 33.73 -9.34 10.59
N VAL A 61 33.28 -8.22 11.18
CA VAL A 61 34.13 -7.07 11.54
C VAL A 61 34.26 -6.84 13.05
N SER A 62 33.57 -7.63 13.88
CA SER A 62 33.59 -7.47 15.34
C SER A 62 34.97 -7.69 15.98
N SER A 63 35.84 -8.47 15.34
CA SER A 63 37.21 -8.73 15.79
C SER A 63 38.28 -7.92 15.04
N ALA A 64 37.91 -6.79 14.44
CA ALA A 64 38.88 -5.94 13.74
C ALA A 64 39.94 -5.38 14.70
N ASP A 65 41.21 -5.69 14.44
CA ASP A 65 42.36 -5.25 15.24
C ASP A 65 43.33 -4.45 14.36
N LEU A 66 43.51 -3.17 14.69
CA LEU A 66 44.39 -2.22 14.02
C LEU A 66 45.69 -1.97 14.81
N SER A 67 45.98 -2.77 15.83
CA SER A 67 47.21 -2.65 16.64
C SER A 67 48.47 -3.11 15.89
N THR A 68 48.31 -3.94 14.86
CA THR A 68 49.40 -4.44 14.00
C THR A 68 49.13 -4.13 12.53
N GLN A 69 50.19 -4.04 11.73
CA GLN A 69 50.04 -3.84 10.28
C GLN A 69 49.22 -4.97 9.64
N SER A 70 49.53 -6.22 9.96
CA SER A 70 48.81 -7.37 9.42
C SER A 70 47.34 -7.41 9.84
N GLY A 71 47.03 -7.01 11.08
CA GLY A 71 45.65 -6.89 11.56
C GLY A 71 44.89 -5.79 10.81
N ALA A 72 45.52 -4.64 10.59
CA ALA A 72 44.91 -3.54 9.82
C ALA A 72 44.62 -3.93 8.36
N GLU A 73 45.54 -4.66 7.70
CA GLU A 73 45.33 -5.17 6.33
C GLU A 73 44.15 -6.17 6.26
N ALA A 74 44.03 -7.05 7.27
CA ALA A 74 42.91 -7.96 7.39
C ALA A 74 41.59 -7.23 7.67
N ALA A 75 41.61 -6.21 8.54
CA ALA A 75 40.44 -5.39 8.85
C ALA A 75 39.92 -4.63 7.62
N ILE A 76 40.80 -4.07 6.77
CA ILE A 76 40.40 -3.43 5.51
C ILE A 76 39.64 -4.43 4.62
N SER A 77 40.20 -5.63 4.45
CA SER A 77 39.57 -6.67 3.61
C SER A 77 38.20 -7.11 4.17
N ALA A 78 38.08 -7.23 5.49
CA ALA A 78 36.82 -7.56 6.15
C ALA A 78 35.78 -6.43 6.00
N ILE A 79 36.20 -5.16 6.13
CA ILE A 79 35.33 -4.00 5.95
C ILE A 79 34.84 -3.88 4.51
N ASP A 80 35.69 -4.14 3.51
CA ASP A 80 35.27 -4.12 2.10
C ASP A 80 34.18 -5.17 1.84
N LEU A 81 34.34 -6.38 2.37
CA LEU A 81 33.31 -7.42 2.28
C LEU A 81 32.03 -7.02 3.01
N ALA A 82 32.13 -6.43 4.21
CA ALA A 82 30.99 -5.94 4.96
C ALA A 82 30.24 -4.83 4.19
N LEU A 83 30.95 -3.92 3.52
CA LEU A 83 30.36 -2.91 2.66
C LEU A 83 29.63 -3.53 1.46
N ASP A 84 30.21 -4.53 0.81
CA ASP A 84 29.58 -5.23 -0.31
C ASP A 84 28.29 -5.95 0.12
N THR A 85 28.31 -6.63 1.26
CA THR A 85 27.10 -7.27 1.80
C THR A 85 26.00 -6.24 2.11
N LEU A 86 26.34 -5.13 2.77
CA LEU A 86 25.40 -4.05 3.07
C LEU A 86 24.86 -3.38 1.80
N ASN A 87 25.71 -3.18 0.79
CA ASN A 87 25.29 -2.67 -0.51
C ASN A 87 24.34 -3.64 -1.21
N GLY A 88 24.55 -4.95 -1.08
CA GLY A 88 23.62 -5.98 -1.53
C GLY A 88 22.23 -5.84 -0.88
N VAL A 89 22.19 -5.67 0.46
CA VAL A 89 20.94 -5.43 1.19
C VAL A 89 20.26 -4.14 0.73
N ARG A 90 21.00 -3.03 0.62
CA ARG A 90 20.46 -1.74 0.15
C ARG A 90 19.93 -1.82 -1.29
N SER A 91 20.61 -2.58 -2.15
CA SER A 91 20.17 -2.83 -3.53
C SER A 91 18.84 -3.59 -3.56
N LEU A 92 18.70 -4.65 -2.75
CA LEU A 92 17.44 -5.40 -2.61
C LEU A 92 16.30 -4.51 -2.11
N LEU A 93 16.54 -3.68 -1.10
CA LEU A 93 15.57 -2.72 -0.58
C LEU A 93 15.15 -1.72 -1.65
N GLY A 94 16.11 -1.16 -2.40
CA GLY A 94 15.84 -0.23 -3.49
C GLY A 94 15.03 -0.86 -4.63
N ALA A 95 15.35 -2.09 -5.01
CA ALA A 95 14.58 -2.84 -6.02
C ALA A 95 13.13 -3.08 -5.56
N THR A 96 12.95 -3.50 -4.31
CA THR A 96 11.62 -3.72 -3.70
C THR A 96 10.84 -2.41 -3.63
N GLN A 97 11.48 -1.30 -3.24
CA GLN A 97 10.86 0.03 -3.24
C GLN A 97 10.38 0.42 -4.64
N ASN A 98 11.22 0.29 -5.66
CA ASN A 98 10.85 0.61 -7.04
C ASN A 98 9.65 -0.23 -7.53
N GLN A 99 9.62 -1.51 -7.17
CA GLN A 99 8.49 -2.39 -7.45
C GLN A 99 7.21 -1.89 -6.76
N LEU A 100 7.27 -1.59 -5.45
CA LEU A 100 6.13 -1.08 -4.69
C LEU A 100 5.62 0.26 -5.24
N GLU A 101 6.51 1.18 -5.61
CA GLU A 101 6.12 2.44 -6.24
C GLU A 101 5.40 2.23 -7.58
N SER A 102 5.85 1.26 -8.38
CA SER A 102 5.19 0.91 -9.64
C SER A 102 3.79 0.33 -9.41
N VAL A 103 3.67 -0.57 -8.44
CA VAL A 103 2.39 -1.16 -8.02
C VAL A 103 1.45 -0.05 -7.55
N VAL A 104 1.89 0.86 -6.68
CA VAL A 104 1.06 1.96 -6.18
C VAL A 104 0.56 2.82 -7.34
N ARG A 105 1.42 3.17 -8.31
CA ARG A 105 0.98 3.91 -9.51
C ARG A 105 -0.08 3.15 -10.30
N ASN A 106 0.08 1.83 -10.47
CA ASN A 106 -0.89 1.00 -11.19
C ASN A 106 -2.24 0.89 -10.45
N ILE A 107 -2.22 0.69 -9.14
CA ILE A 107 -3.42 0.62 -8.30
C ILE A 107 -4.18 1.94 -8.35
N SER A 108 -3.49 3.08 -8.22
CA SER A 108 -4.15 4.39 -8.28
C SER A 108 -4.88 4.62 -9.60
N VAL A 109 -4.28 4.24 -10.73
CA VAL A 109 -4.94 4.33 -12.05
C VAL A 109 -6.14 3.38 -12.14
N THR A 110 -5.96 2.15 -11.67
CA THR A 110 -7.03 1.14 -11.66
C THR A 110 -8.19 1.59 -10.77
N GLN A 111 -7.91 2.19 -9.62
CA GLN A 111 -8.90 2.73 -8.71
C GLN A 111 -9.77 3.79 -9.39
N VAL A 112 -9.15 4.77 -10.06
CA VAL A 112 -9.88 5.82 -10.80
C VAL A 112 -10.76 5.20 -11.89
N ASN A 113 -10.23 4.25 -12.66
CA ASN A 113 -10.97 3.61 -13.74
C ASN A 113 -12.15 2.76 -13.21
N VAL A 114 -11.94 2.02 -12.13
CA VAL A 114 -12.99 1.19 -11.50
C VAL A 114 -14.08 2.08 -10.90
N THR A 115 -13.73 3.16 -10.20
CA THR A 115 -14.71 4.10 -9.66
C THR A 115 -15.48 4.82 -10.78
N ALA A 116 -14.83 5.19 -11.89
CA ALA A 116 -15.51 5.77 -13.04
C ALA A 116 -16.48 4.78 -13.72
N ALA A 117 -16.07 3.51 -13.86
CA ALA A 117 -16.94 2.46 -14.37
C ALA A 117 -18.12 2.17 -13.43
N GLU A 118 -17.88 2.17 -12.12
CA GLU A 118 -18.95 2.02 -11.12
C GLU A 118 -19.95 3.18 -11.22
N SER A 119 -19.47 4.41 -11.29
CA SER A 119 -20.29 5.62 -11.51
C SER A 119 -21.13 5.50 -12.78
N GLN A 120 -20.56 5.05 -13.90
CA GLN A 120 -21.34 4.87 -15.14
C GLN A 120 -22.45 3.82 -15.04
N ILE A 121 -22.28 2.79 -14.19
CA ILE A 121 -23.27 1.72 -14.03
C ILE A 121 -24.33 2.09 -12.98
N ARG A 122 -23.94 2.78 -11.90
CA ARG A 122 -24.79 3.02 -10.73
C ARG A 122 -25.34 4.44 -10.65
N ASP A 123 -24.63 5.43 -11.17
CA ASP A 123 -25.07 6.81 -11.11
C ASP A 123 -26.16 7.04 -12.15
N VAL A 124 -27.24 7.66 -11.71
CA VAL A 124 -28.36 8.04 -12.58
C VAL A 124 -28.13 9.46 -13.10
N ASP A 125 -28.56 9.70 -14.34
CA ASP A 125 -28.67 11.07 -14.85
C ASP A 125 -29.83 11.77 -14.13
N PHE A 126 -29.49 12.67 -13.21
CA PHE A 126 -30.46 13.40 -12.40
C PHE A 126 -31.48 14.16 -13.25
N ALA A 127 -31.09 14.70 -14.40
CA ALA A 127 -31.99 15.47 -15.25
C ALA A 127 -33.04 14.56 -15.91
N ALA A 128 -32.60 13.41 -16.45
CA ALA A 128 -33.49 12.43 -17.06
C ALA A 128 -34.43 11.79 -16.02
N GLU A 129 -33.91 11.40 -14.86
CA GLU A 129 -34.70 10.81 -13.78
C GLU A 129 -35.71 11.81 -13.22
N SER A 130 -35.31 13.07 -13.02
CA SER A 130 -36.23 14.14 -12.58
C SER A 130 -37.34 14.40 -13.57
N ALA A 131 -37.05 14.40 -14.88
CA ALA A 131 -38.08 14.54 -15.92
C ALA A 131 -39.05 13.36 -15.92
N SER A 132 -38.51 12.13 -15.79
CA SER A 132 -39.30 10.91 -15.67
C SER A 132 -40.20 10.95 -14.43
N PHE A 133 -39.65 11.27 -13.26
CA PHE A 133 -40.40 11.41 -12.02
C PHE A 133 -41.52 12.45 -12.13
N ASN A 134 -41.24 13.62 -12.70
CA ASN A 134 -42.25 14.65 -12.92
C ASN A 134 -43.35 14.18 -13.88
N LYS A 135 -43.00 13.50 -14.98
CA LYS A 135 -43.97 12.89 -15.90
C LYS A 135 -44.86 11.88 -15.18
N HIS A 136 -44.28 10.99 -14.36
CA HIS A 136 -45.06 10.00 -13.60
C HIS A 136 -45.98 10.65 -12.55
N ASN A 137 -45.54 11.71 -11.87
CA ASN A 137 -46.40 12.48 -10.96
C ASN A 137 -47.57 13.14 -11.69
N ILE A 138 -47.31 13.79 -12.83
CA ILE A 138 -48.35 14.38 -13.66
C ILE A 138 -49.33 13.29 -14.13
N MET A 139 -48.84 12.13 -14.60
CA MET A 139 -49.70 11.01 -15.00
C MET A 139 -50.55 10.46 -13.85
N ALA A 140 -49.98 10.32 -12.64
CA ALA A 140 -50.74 9.87 -11.46
C ALA A 140 -51.85 10.88 -11.09
N GLN A 141 -51.53 12.16 -11.15
CA GLN A 141 -52.51 13.23 -10.89
C GLN A 141 -53.60 13.26 -11.96
N SER A 142 -53.23 13.22 -13.25
CA SER A 142 -54.16 13.12 -14.38
C SER A 142 -55.00 11.85 -14.33
N GLY A 143 -54.45 10.71 -13.92
CA GLY A 143 -55.16 9.45 -13.75
C GLY A 143 -56.23 9.54 -12.65
N SER A 144 -55.91 10.16 -11.51
CA SER A 144 -56.88 10.44 -10.45
C SER A 144 -57.99 11.38 -10.93
N TYR A 145 -57.65 12.43 -11.68
CA TYR A 145 -58.65 13.33 -12.29
C TYR A 145 -59.53 12.63 -13.32
N ALA A 146 -58.95 11.80 -14.19
CA ALA A 146 -59.69 11.03 -15.19
C ALA A 146 -60.63 10.01 -14.53
N MET A 147 -60.20 9.37 -13.44
CA MET A 147 -61.03 8.43 -12.67
C MET A 147 -62.21 9.15 -12.00
N SER A 148 -61.96 10.31 -11.40
CA SER A 148 -63.00 11.21 -10.88
C SER A 148 -64.02 11.63 -11.96
N GLN A 149 -63.53 12.05 -13.13
CA GLN A 149 -64.36 12.45 -14.27
C GLN A 149 -65.20 11.29 -14.82
N ALA A 150 -64.60 10.09 -14.97
CA ALA A 150 -65.29 8.89 -15.46
C ALA A 150 -66.42 8.47 -14.50
N ASN A 151 -66.18 8.53 -13.18
CA ASN A 151 -67.21 8.27 -12.17
C ASN A 151 -68.38 9.27 -12.26
N ALA A 152 -68.09 10.57 -12.45
CA ALA A 152 -69.12 11.60 -12.59
C ALA A 152 -69.97 11.44 -13.86
N VAL A 153 -69.35 11.05 -14.98
CA VAL A 153 -70.08 10.75 -16.22
C VAL A 153 -70.96 9.51 -16.05
N GLN A 154 -70.45 8.43 -15.43
CA GLN A 154 -71.25 7.23 -15.15
C GLN A 154 -72.46 7.53 -14.26
N GLN A 155 -72.31 8.37 -13.23
CA GLN A 155 -73.44 8.80 -12.39
C GLN A 155 -74.47 9.64 -13.17
N ASN A 156 -74.03 10.50 -14.08
CA ASN A 156 -74.94 11.26 -14.94
C ASN A 156 -75.70 10.37 -15.92
N VAL A 157 -75.06 9.34 -16.48
CA VAL A 157 -75.72 8.35 -17.34
C VAL A 157 -76.77 7.56 -16.54
N LEU A 158 -76.46 7.12 -15.31
CA LEU A 158 -77.43 6.45 -14.44
C LEU A 158 -78.61 7.34 -14.04
N ARG A 159 -78.45 8.67 -14.04
CA ARG A 159 -79.52 9.63 -13.74
C ARG A 159 -80.43 9.92 -14.94
N LEU A 160 -79.96 9.61 -16.15
CA LEU A 160 -80.66 9.84 -17.43
C LEU A 160 -81.41 8.60 -17.94
N LEU A 161 -81.22 7.44 -17.28
CA LEU A 161 -81.97 6.20 -17.47
C LEU A 161 -83.05 6.08 -16.39
#